data_AF-J3N4D7-F1
#
_entry.id   AF-J3N4D7-F1
#
_cell.length_a   1.000
_cell.length_b   1.000
_cell.length_c   1.000
_cell.angle_alpha   90.00
_cell.angle_beta   90.00
_cell.angle_gamma   90.00
#
_symmetry.space_group_name_H-M   'P 1'
#
loop_
_entity.id
_entity.type
_entity.pdbx_description
1 polymer ?
#
loop_
_entity_poly.entity_id
_entity_poly.type
_entity_poly.pdbx_seq_one_letter_code
_entity_poly.pdbx_strand_id
1 'polypeptide(L)'
;MAAAAVYYRFAWQVEGGDVPATEMVGTFALSVGAAVGMEFWARWAHRALWHASLWHMHESHHRPRDGPFELNDVFAIANAAPAISLLAYGLLNRGLIPGLCFGAGLGITLFGMAYMFVHDGLVHRRFPVGPVENVPYFRRVAAAHQIHHTDKFDSVPYGLFLGPKELEEVGGTEELDKEIKKRIRRKEAMDAIG
;
A
#
# COMPACT_ATOMS: atom_id res chain seq x y z
N MET A 1 18.95 4.40 7.44
CA MET A 1 19.15 3.35 6.42
C MET A 1 18.73 3.83 5.03
N ALA A 2 17.45 4.13 4.75
CA ALA A 2 17.01 4.60 3.43
C ALA A 2 17.65 5.92 2.97
N ALA A 3 17.71 6.95 3.83
CA ALA A 3 18.38 8.21 3.51
C ALA A 3 19.88 8.03 3.22
N ALA A 4 20.53 7.07 3.91
CA ALA A 4 21.93 6.75 3.66
C ALA A 4 22.13 5.99 2.34
N ALA A 5 21.19 5.11 1.96
CA ALA A 5 21.23 4.42 0.66
C ALA A 5 21.02 5.39 -0.51
N VAL A 6 20.06 6.32 -0.37
CA VAL A 6 19.83 7.41 -1.34
C VAL A 6 21.06 8.32 -1.42
N TYR A 7 21.60 8.74 -0.28
CA TYR A 7 22.82 9.54 -0.21
C TYR A 7 24.02 8.82 -0.85
N TYR A 8 24.27 7.56 -0.49
CA TYR A 8 25.38 6.77 -1.01
C TYR A 8 25.25 6.56 -2.53
N ARG A 9 24.03 6.31 -3.03
CA ARG A 9 23.77 6.19 -4.47
C ARG A 9 24.17 7.47 -5.21
N PHE A 10 23.75 8.63 -4.71
CA PHE A 10 24.09 9.91 -5.34
C PHE A 10 25.55 10.32 -5.14
N ALA A 11 26.12 10.13 -3.95
CA ALA A 11 27.52 10.44 -3.67
C ALA A 11 28.46 9.63 -4.58
N TRP A 12 28.16 8.33 -4.75
CA TRP A 12 28.90 7.45 -5.64
C TRP A 12 28.68 7.73 -7.14
N GLN A 13 27.59 8.41 -7.51
CA GLN A 13 27.36 8.85 -8.90
C GLN A 13 28.10 10.13 -9.25
N VAL A 14 28.21 11.05 -8.30
CA VAL A 14 28.76 12.39 -8.51
C VAL A 14 30.30 12.40 -8.42
N GLU A 15 30.93 11.29 -8.01
CA GLU A 15 32.40 11.09 -8.06
C GLU A 15 33.02 11.37 -9.45
N GLY A 16 32.23 11.39 -10.53
CA GLY A 16 32.67 11.70 -11.90
C GLY A 16 32.58 13.17 -12.34
N GLY A 17 32.13 14.09 -11.48
CA GLY A 17 32.13 15.54 -11.73
C GLY A 17 30.83 16.15 -12.25
N ASP A 18 30.02 15.40 -13.02
CA ASP A 18 28.74 15.88 -13.55
C ASP A 18 27.54 15.28 -12.81
N VAL A 19 26.52 16.12 -12.57
CA VAL A 19 25.24 15.69 -12.00
C VAL A 19 24.42 14.98 -13.09
N PRO A 20 24.07 13.69 -12.96
CA PRO A 20 23.35 12.95 -14.00
C PRO A 20 21.85 13.30 -13.99
N ALA A 21 21.50 14.52 -14.41
CA ALA A 21 20.15 15.08 -14.29
C ALA A 21 19.06 14.19 -14.90
N THR A 22 19.28 13.63 -16.08
CA THR A 22 18.34 12.71 -16.75
C THR A 22 18.05 11.47 -15.91
N GLU A 23 19.08 10.91 -15.27
CA GLU A 23 18.93 9.76 -14.39
C GLU A 23 18.20 10.14 -13.11
N MET A 24 18.51 11.29 -12.50
CA MET A 24 17.83 11.77 -11.28
C MET A 24 16.35 12.02 -11.53
N VAL A 25 16.01 12.73 -12.60
CA VAL A 25 14.62 13.01 -13.00
C VAL A 25 13.89 11.72 -13.31
N GLY A 26 14.52 10.81 -14.08
CA GLY A 26 13.95 9.51 -14.40
C GLY A 26 13.70 8.66 -13.15
N THR A 27 14.67 8.59 -12.24
CA THR A 27 14.56 7.88 -10.96
C THR A 27 13.38 8.41 -10.13
N PHE A 28 13.27 9.74 -10.00
CA PHE A 28 12.17 10.37 -9.26
C PHE A 28 10.82 10.09 -9.93
N ALA A 29 10.73 10.28 -11.25
CA ALA A 29 9.51 10.05 -12.01
C ALA A 29 9.04 8.59 -11.91
N LEU A 30 9.95 7.62 -12.02
CA LEU A 30 9.64 6.20 -11.89
C LEU A 30 9.27 5.83 -10.44
N SER A 31 9.84 6.49 -9.44
CA SER A 31 9.44 6.28 -8.04
C SER A 31 8.01 6.73 -7.78
N VAL A 32 7.65 7.96 -8.19
CA VAL A 32 6.28 8.47 -8.05
C VAL A 32 5.32 7.65 -8.91
N GLY A 33 5.69 7.39 -10.16
CA GLY A 33 4.88 6.63 -11.12
C GLY A 33 4.61 5.21 -10.65
N ALA A 34 5.62 4.50 -10.13
CA ALA A 34 5.45 3.16 -9.60
C ALA A 34 4.60 3.17 -8.30
N ALA A 35 4.80 4.14 -7.40
CA ALA A 35 3.99 4.24 -6.19
C ALA A 35 2.50 4.43 -6.50
N VAL A 36 2.17 5.27 -7.48
CA VAL A 36 0.78 5.47 -7.94
C VAL A 36 0.28 4.26 -8.72
N GLY A 37 1.09 3.72 -9.64
CA GLY A 37 0.75 2.57 -10.46
C GLY A 37 0.44 1.31 -9.66
N MET A 38 1.10 1.14 -8.50
CA MET A 38 0.87 0.02 -7.60
C MET A 38 -0.54 -0.01 -7.02
N GLU A 39 -1.22 1.14 -6.83
CA GLU A 39 -2.63 1.13 -6.41
C GLU A 39 -3.52 0.49 -7.49
N PHE A 40 -3.29 0.83 -8.76
CA PHE A 40 -4.05 0.25 -9.88
C PHE A 40 -3.74 -1.23 -10.06
N TRP A 41 -2.45 -1.60 -9.95
CA TRP A 41 -2.03 -2.99 -10.00
C TRP A 41 -2.64 -3.81 -8.86
N ALA A 42 -2.52 -3.34 -7.61
CA ALA A 42 -3.07 -4.02 -6.44
C ALA A 42 -4.59 -4.17 -6.54
N ARG A 43 -5.31 -3.11 -6.93
CA ARG A 43 -6.76 -3.16 -7.18
C ARG A 43 -7.12 -4.22 -8.21
N TRP A 44 -6.42 -4.24 -9.35
CA TRP A 44 -6.67 -5.23 -10.40
C TRP A 44 -6.35 -6.64 -9.92
N ALA A 45 -5.18 -6.86 -9.31
CA ALA A 45 -4.77 -8.16 -8.81
C ALA A 45 -5.71 -8.68 -7.71
N HIS A 46 -6.16 -7.80 -6.83
CA HIS A 46 -7.11 -8.12 -5.76
C HIS A 46 -8.42 -8.64 -6.35
N ARG A 47 -8.98 -7.95 -7.35
CA ARG A 47 -10.20 -8.40 -8.03
C ARG A 47 -10.00 -9.64 -8.90
N ALA A 48 -9.00 -9.60 -9.78
CA ALA A 48 -8.86 -10.57 -10.88
C ALA A 48 -8.10 -11.83 -10.48
N LEU A 49 -7.29 -11.79 -9.42
CA LEU A 49 -6.48 -12.91 -8.96
C LEU A 49 -6.90 -13.35 -7.55
N TRP A 50 -6.89 -12.43 -6.57
CA TRP A 50 -7.09 -12.79 -5.16
C TRP A 50 -8.56 -13.18 -4.86
N HIS A 51 -9.53 -12.52 -5.48
CA HIS A 51 -10.95 -12.91 -5.44
C HIS A 51 -11.35 -13.95 -6.51
N ALA A 52 -10.36 -14.54 -7.18
CA ALA A 52 -10.58 -15.55 -8.21
C ALA A 52 -9.71 -16.79 -7.97
N SER A 53 -8.68 -17.02 -8.79
CA SER A 53 -7.85 -18.22 -8.73
C SER A 53 -7.02 -18.35 -7.45
N LEU A 54 -6.76 -17.24 -6.75
CA LEU A 54 -5.96 -17.20 -5.52
C LEU A 54 -6.82 -17.01 -4.26
N TRP A 55 -8.14 -17.23 -4.34
CA TRP A 55 -9.06 -17.10 -3.20
C TRP A 55 -8.66 -17.95 -2.01
N HIS A 56 -8.21 -19.18 -2.21
CA HIS A 56 -7.76 -20.06 -1.12
C HIS A 56 -6.64 -19.45 -0.26
N MET A 57 -5.85 -18.51 -0.80
CA MET A 57 -4.84 -17.76 -0.05
C MET A 57 -5.44 -16.52 0.61
N HIS A 58 -6.29 -15.80 -0.13
CA HIS A 58 -6.91 -14.55 0.31
C HIS A 58 -8.04 -14.75 1.32
N GLU A 59 -8.70 -15.90 1.35
CA GLU A 59 -9.80 -16.20 2.26
C GLU A 59 -9.40 -16.09 3.74
N SER A 60 -8.13 -16.41 4.04
CA SER A 60 -7.57 -16.21 5.39
C SER A 60 -7.69 -14.77 5.89
N HIS A 61 -7.71 -13.80 4.98
CA HIS A 61 -7.85 -12.38 5.24
C HIS A 61 -9.29 -11.92 5.51
N HIS A 62 -10.26 -12.62 4.91
CA HIS A 62 -11.69 -12.33 5.07
C HIS A 62 -12.29 -12.95 6.35
N ARG A 63 -11.59 -13.92 6.92
CA ARG A 63 -12.00 -14.60 8.16
C ARG A 63 -11.38 -13.93 9.39
N PRO A 64 -11.97 -14.11 10.59
CA PRO A 64 -11.32 -13.70 11.83
C PRO A 64 -9.93 -14.31 11.93
N ARG A 65 -8.92 -13.45 12.12
CA ARG A 65 -7.51 -13.84 12.18
C ARG A 65 -7.21 -14.77 13.35
N ASP A 66 -6.37 -15.77 13.09
CA ASP A 66 -5.75 -16.62 14.11
C ASP A 66 -4.22 -16.44 14.09
N GLY A 67 -3.67 -15.87 15.16
CA GLY A 67 -2.22 -15.63 15.27
C GLY A 67 -1.66 -14.48 14.42
N PRO A 68 -0.33 -14.25 14.43
CA PRO A 68 0.31 -13.08 13.83
C PRO A 68 0.45 -13.11 12.30
N PHE A 69 0.31 -14.28 11.66
CA PHE A 69 0.52 -14.47 10.23
C PHE A 69 -0.73 -15.07 9.57
N GLU A 70 -0.95 -14.73 8.30
CA GLU A 70 -2.00 -15.27 7.45
C GLU A 70 -1.42 -15.79 6.14
N LEU A 71 -2.08 -16.77 5.50
CA LEU A 71 -1.67 -17.22 4.17
C LEU A 71 -1.69 -16.08 3.13
N ASN A 72 -2.56 -15.09 3.35
CA ASN A 72 -2.63 -13.85 2.57
C ASN A 72 -1.31 -13.05 2.57
N ASP A 73 -0.46 -13.19 3.60
CA ASP A 73 0.82 -12.47 3.69
C ASP A 73 1.78 -12.83 2.54
N VAL A 74 1.55 -13.94 1.84
CA VAL A 74 2.29 -14.30 0.61
C VAL A 74 2.21 -13.19 -0.44
N PHE A 75 1.09 -12.46 -0.54
CA PHE A 75 0.95 -11.40 -1.55
C PHE A 75 1.85 -10.21 -1.24
N ALA A 76 2.07 -9.90 0.05
CA ALA A 76 3.04 -8.88 0.44
C ALA A 76 4.46 -9.31 0.05
N ILE A 77 4.83 -10.57 0.30
CA ILE A 77 6.13 -11.13 -0.08
C ILE A 77 6.32 -11.13 -1.60
N ALA A 78 5.30 -11.54 -2.34
CA ALA A 78 5.32 -11.61 -3.80
C ALA A 78 5.53 -10.23 -4.45
N ASN A 79 5.01 -9.16 -3.85
CA ASN A 79 5.26 -7.78 -4.30
C ASN A 79 6.58 -7.19 -3.75
N ALA A 80 7.05 -7.64 -2.58
CA ALA A 80 8.32 -7.19 -2.01
C ALA A 80 9.54 -7.72 -2.78
N ALA A 81 9.49 -8.97 -3.26
CA ALA A 81 10.56 -9.59 -4.03
C ALA A 81 11.01 -8.76 -5.26
N PRO A 82 10.12 -8.37 -6.20
CA PRO A 82 10.53 -7.55 -7.34
C PRO A 82 11.02 -6.16 -6.92
N ALA A 83 10.46 -5.56 -5.87
CA ALA A 83 10.92 -4.27 -5.35
C ALA A 83 12.37 -4.35 -4.85
N ILE A 84 12.69 -5.39 -4.06
CA ILE A 84 14.04 -5.64 -3.55
C ILE A 84 15.01 -5.91 -4.71
N SER A 85 14.63 -6.73 -5.69
CA SER A 85 15.47 -7.01 -6.86
C SER A 85 15.79 -5.74 -7.67
N LEU A 86 14.79 -4.88 -7.89
CA LEU A 86 14.96 -3.61 -8.60
C LEU A 86 15.85 -2.63 -7.83
N LEU A 87 15.66 -2.51 -6.51
CA LEU A 87 16.51 -1.69 -5.65
C LEU A 87 17.96 -2.20 -5.63
N ALA A 88 18.16 -3.51 -5.48
CA ALA A 88 19.49 -4.11 -5.46
C ALA A 88 20.21 -3.91 -6.79
N TYR A 89 19.55 -4.19 -7.92
CA TYR A 89 20.11 -3.95 -9.24
C TYR A 89 20.46 -2.48 -9.44
N GLY A 90 19.57 -1.57 -9.07
CA GLY A 90 19.77 -0.14 -9.22
C GLY A 90 20.83 0.46 -8.30
N LEU A 91 21.11 -0.17 -7.16
CA LEU A 91 22.17 0.24 -6.22
C LEU A 91 23.54 -0.29 -6.65
N LEU A 92 23.60 -1.51 -7.19
CA LEU A 92 24.85 -2.19 -7.52
C LEU A 92 25.40 -1.83 -8.91
N ASN A 93 24.65 -1.09 -9.73
CA ASN A 93 25.03 -0.74 -11.11
C ASN A 93 24.94 0.78 -11.33
N ARG A 94 25.73 1.30 -12.28
CA ARG A 94 25.72 2.72 -12.69
C ARG A 94 25.01 2.91 -14.03
N GLY A 95 24.43 4.08 -14.22
CA GLY A 95 23.83 4.53 -15.47
C GLY A 95 22.31 4.63 -15.42
N LEU A 96 21.74 5.13 -16.52
CA LEU A 96 20.32 5.48 -16.59
C LEU A 96 19.40 4.31 -16.23
N ILE A 97 19.58 3.15 -16.87
CA ILE A 97 18.71 1.98 -16.65
C ILE A 97 18.72 1.52 -15.17
N PRO A 98 19.88 1.29 -14.52
CA PRO A 98 19.94 1.06 -13.09
C PRO A 98 19.24 2.13 -12.23
N GLY A 99 19.40 3.43 -12.55
CA GLY A 99 18.70 4.51 -11.86
C GLY A 99 17.18 4.40 -11.97
N LEU A 100 16.66 4.13 -13.17
CA LEU A 100 15.22 3.90 -13.39
C LEU A 100 14.70 2.68 -12.61
N CYS A 101 15.45 1.56 -12.60
CA CYS A 101 15.12 0.39 -11.80
C CYS A 101 15.09 0.72 -10.30
N PHE A 102 16.07 1.46 -9.80
CA PHE A 102 16.09 1.91 -8.41
C PHE A 102 14.85 2.75 -8.08
N GLY A 103 14.51 3.70 -8.96
CA GLY A 103 13.30 4.52 -8.83
C GLY A 103 12.04 3.68 -8.74
N ALA A 104 11.83 2.76 -9.68
CA ALA A 104 10.68 1.87 -9.69
C ALA A 104 10.60 1.01 -8.41
N GLY A 105 11.72 0.39 -8.02
CA GLY A 105 11.80 -0.40 -6.79
C GLY A 105 11.46 0.44 -5.54
N LEU A 106 11.97 1.67 -5.46
CA LEU A 106 11.66 2.61 -4.39
C LEU A 106 10.17 2.96 -4.35
N GLY A 107 9.55 3.21 -5.50
CA GLY A 107 8.11 3.48 -5.60
C GLY A 107 7.25 2.31 -5.11
N ILE A 108 7.59 1.07 -5.51
CA ILE A 108 6.89 -0.13 -5.05
C ILE A 108 7.05 -0.31 -3.53
N THR A 109 8.25 -0.10 -3.00
CA THR A 109 8.50 -0.17 -1.55
C THR A 109 7.74 0.90 -0.78
N LEU A 110 7.69 2.14 -1.27
CA LEU A 110 6.92 3.22 -0.64
C LEU A 110 5.43 2.90 -0.61
N PHE A 111 4.87 2.40 -1.72
CA PHE A 111 3.49 1.94 -1.75
C PHE A 111 3.27 0.78 -0.78
N GLY A 112 4.14 -0.24 -0.78
CA GLY A 112 4.04 -1.39 0.12
C GLY A 112 4.07 -1.00 1.59
N MET A 113 4.93 -0.05 1.97
CA MET A 113 4.94 0.50 3.33
C MET A 113 3.63 1.24 3.65
N ALA A 114 3.18 2.13 2.77
CA ALA A 114 1.91 2.84 2.97
C ALA A 114 0.73 1.87 3.10
N TYR A 115 0.70 0.83 2.26
CA TYR A 115 -0.28 -0.23 2.30
C TYR A 115 -0.22 -0.96 3.65
N MET A 116 0.94 -1.43 4.09
CA MET A 116 1.09 -2.11 5.38
C MET A 116 0.61 -1.24 6.56
N PHE A 117 0.98 0.04 6.62
CA PHE A 117 0.52 0.92 7.71
C PHE A 117 -1.00 1.13 7.68
N VAL A 118 -1.58 1.35 6.50
CA VAL A 118 -3.03 1.64 6.39
C VAL A 118 -3.85 0.36 6.49
N HIS A 119 -3.54 -0.66 5.71
CA HIS A 119 -4.26 -1.92 5.68
C HIS A 119 -4.01 -2.74 6.97
N ASP A 120 -2.78 -3.20 7.19
CA ASP A 120 -2.47 -4.10 8.31
C ASP A 120 -2.52 -3.37 9.65
N GLY A 121 -1.96 -2.16 9.71
CA GLY A 121 -1.94 -1.33 10.91
C GLY A 121 -3.30 -0.72 11.24
N LEU A 122 -3.84 0.13 10.36
CA LEU A 122 -5.06 0.89 10.66
C LEU A 122 -6.35 0.09 10.48
N VAL A 123 -6.51 -0.66 9.38
CA VAL A 123 -7.75 -1.42 9.13
C VAL A 123 -7.80 -2.66 10.02
N HIS A 124 -6.75 -3.47 9.99
CA HIS A 124 -6.69 -4.77 10.66
C HIS A 124 -6.13 -4.74 12.08
N ARG A 125 -5.62 -3.58 12.53
CA ARG A 125 -5.10 -3.38 13.89
C ARG A 125 -4.02 -4.40 14.27
N ARG A 126 -3.18 -4.83 13.31
CA ARG A 126 -2.06 -5.74 13.56
C ARG A 126 -0.96 -5.06 14.40
N PHE A 127 -0.82 -3.75 14.31
CA PHE A 127 0.11 -2.93 15.11
C PHE A 127 -0.40 -1.47 15.22
N PRO A 128 0.03 -0.71 16.24
CA PRO A 128 -0.41 0.68 16.40
C PRO A 128 0.16 1.59 15.30
N VAL A 129 -0.68 2.47 14.76
CA VAL A 129 -0.31 3.44 13.70
C VAL A 129 -0.24 4.89 14.18
N GLY A 130 -0.39 5.10 15.49
CA GLY A 130 -0.34 6.41 16.13
C GLY A 130 -1.35 7.40 15.51
N PRO A 131 -0.98 8.67 15.26
CA PRO A 131 -1.91 9.72 14.88
C PRO A 131 -2.55 9.53 13.50
N VAL A 132 -2.04 8.61 12.67
CA VAL A 132 -2.57 8.31 11.33
C VAL A 132 -4.04 7.87 11.40
N GLU A 133 -4.44 7.19 12.47
CA GLU A 133 -5.83 6.75 12.67
C GLU A 133 -6.85 7.90 12.80
N ASN A 134 -6.36 9.10 13.14
CA ASN A 134 -7.19 10.28 13.37
C ASN A 134 -7.44 11.08 12.09
N VAL A 135 -6.71 10.79 11.01
CA VAL A 135 -6.86 11.49 9.74
C VAL A 135 -8.19 11.09 9.09
N PRO A 136 -9.09 12.05 8.76
CA PRO A 136 -10.41 11.74 8.21
C PRO A 136 -10.38 10.86 6.95
N TYR A 137 -9.43 11.12 6.06
CA TYR A 137 -9.26 10.33 4.84
C TYR A 137 -8.94 8.86 5.13
N PHE A 138 -7.96 8.58 6.00
CA PHE A 138 -7.61 7.20 6.32
C PHE A 138 -8.71 6.48 7.09
N ARG A 139 -9.52 7.21 7.88
CA ARG A 139 -10.74 6.66 8.48
C ARG A 139 -11.76 6.24 7.42
N ARG A 140 -11.93 7.05 6.37
CA ARG A 140 -12.80 6.74 5.22
C ARG A 140 -12.29 5.51 4.46
N VAL A 141 -10.99 5.43 4.19
CA VAL A 141 -10.34 4.25 3.58
C VAL A 141 -10.56 3.00 4.44
N ALA A 142 -10.36 3.08 5.75
CA ALA A 142 -10.54 1.95 6.64
C ALA A 142 -12.01 1.49 6.72
N ALA A 143 -12.96 2.42 6.64
CA ALA A 143 -14.38 2.10 6.54
C ALA A 143 -14.73 1.41 5.23
N ALA A 144 -14.18 1.90 4.10
CA ALA A 144 -14.37 1.30 2.78
C ALA A 144 -13.84 -0.14 2.74
N HIS A 145 -12.64 -0.38 3.29
CA HIS A 145 -12.06 -1.72 3.39
C HIS A 145 -12.85 -2.62 4.34
N GLN A 146 -13.50 -2.09 5.37
CA GLN A 146 -14.38 -2.90 6.22
C GLN A 146 -15.60 -3.41 5.45
N ILE A 147 -16.16 -2.58 4.55
CA ILE A 147 -17.31 -2.95 3.72
C ILE A 147 -16.91 -4.04 2.73
N HIS A 148 -15.70 -3.99 2.17
CA HIS A 148 -15.15 -5.06 1.33
C HIS A 148 -15.29 -6.44 1.98
N HIS A 149 -14.89 -6.57 3.25
CA HIS A 149 -15.00 -7.81 4.04
C HIS A 149 -16.42 -8.27 4.37
N THR A 150 -17.44 -7.50 4.00
CA THR A 150 -18.85 -7.89 4.17
C THR A 150 -19.44 -8.53 2.91
N ASP A 151 -18.66 -8.61 1.82
CA ASP A 151 -19.08 -9.11 0.50
C ASP A 151 -20.31 -8.39 -0.10
N LYS A 152 -20.62 -7.20 0.40
CA LYS A 152 -21.62 -6.31 -0.20
C LYS A 152 -21.08 -5.74 -1.51
N PHE A 153 -21.99 -5.36 -2.42
CA PHE A 153 -21.65 -4.74 -3.70
C PHE A 153 -20.67 -5.57 -4.53
N ASP A 154 -20.87 -6.90 -4.59
CA ASP A 154 -19.95 -7.83 -5.26
C ASP A 154 -18.51 -7.73 -4.71
N SER A 155 -18.39 -7.57 -3.38
CA SER A 155 -17.12 -7.37 -2.67
C SER A 155 -16.34 -6.10 -3.09
N VAL A 156 -16.98 -5.10 -3.70
CA VAL A 156 -16.38 -3.77 -3.90
C VAL A 156 -16.24 -3.07 -2.53
N PRO A 157 -15.12 -2.38 -2.24
CA PRO A 157 -14.02 -2.03 -3.14
C PRO A 157 -12.84 -3.00 -3.13
N TYR A 158 -12.07 -3.03 -4.23
CA TYR A 158 -10.84 -3.84 -4.34
C TYR A 158 -9.55 -3.01 -4.17
N GLY A 159 -9.59 -1.70 -4.41
CA GLY A 159 -8.50 -0.79 -4.12
C GLY A 159 -8.48 -0.38 -2.65
N LEU A 160 -7.30 -0.07 -2.12
CA LEU A 160 -7.18 0.40 -0.74
C LEU A 160 -7.45 1.91 -0.68
N PHE A 161 -6.63 2.71 -1.35
CA PHE A 161 -6.74 4.17 -1.32
C PHE A 161 -7.88 4.68 -2.21
N LEU A 162 -8.12 4.02 -3.34
CA LEU A 162 -9.26 4.31 -4.21
C LEU A 162 -10.57 3.69 -3.71
N GLY A 163 -10.53 2.89 -2.63
CA GLY A 163 -11.70 2.16 -2.16
C GLY A 163 -12.94 3.02 -1.86
N PRO A 164 -12.82 4.20 -1.22
CA PRO A 164 -13.95 5.10 -1.06
C PRO A 164 -14.60 5.51 -2.38
N LYS A 165 -13.79 5.80 -3.40
CA LYS A 165 -14.27 6.20 -4.73
C LYS A 165 -14.95 5.04 -5.44
N GLU A 166 -14.40 3.83 -5.35
CA GLU A 166 -15.03 2.63 -5.91
C GLU A 166 -16.40 2.35 -5.29
N LEU A 167 -16.55 2.56 -3.97
CA LEU A 167 -17.85 2.45 -3.32
C LEU A 167 -18.83 3.51 -3.81
N GLU A 168 -18.38 4.76 -3.99
CA GLU A 168 -19.22 5.83 -4.55
C GLU A 168 -19.70 5.47 -5.96
N GLU A 169 -18.84 4.90 -6.81
CA GLU A 169 -19.15 4.48 -8.18
C GLU A 169 -20.22 3.38 -8.26
N VAL A 170 -20.36 2.54 -7.22
CA VAL A 170 -21.37 1.48 -7.15
C VAL A 170 -22.58 1.85 -6.27
N GLY A 171 -22.69 3.11 -5.85
CA GLY A 171 -23.81 3.58 -5.01
C GLY A 171 -23.71 3.22 -3.52
N GLY A 172 -22.53 2.83 -3.04
CA GLY A 172 -22.25 2.43 -1.65
C GLY A 172 -22.03 3.58 -0.67
N THR A 173 -22.26 4.84 -1.06
CA THR A 173 -21.96 6.03 -0.24
C THR A 173 -22.69 6.03 1.11
N GLU A 174 -23.96 5.62 1.15
CA GLU A 174 -24.70 5.54 2.42
C GLU A 174 -24.12 4.50 3.37
N GLU A 175 -23.69 3.35 2.85
CA GLU A 175 -23.07 2.30 3.66
C GLU A 175 -21.71 2.75 4.20
N LEU A 176 -20.94 3.43 3.35
CA LEU A 176 -19.66 4.04 3.73
C LEU A 176 -19.84 5.05 4.87
N ASP A 177 -20.80 5.97 4.77
CA ASP A 177 -21.05 6.97 5.81
C ASP A 177 -21.57 6.35 7.12
N LYS A 178 -22.38 5.29 7.03
CA LYS A 178 -22.81 4.51 8.21
C LYS A 178 -21.62 3.87 8.92
N GLU A 179 -20.72 3.24 8.18
CA GLU A 179 -19.53 2.59 8.74
C GLU A 179 -18.54 3.61 9.32
N ILE A 180 -18.36 4.78 8.69
CA ILE A 180 -17.55 5.88 9.24
C ILE A 180 -18.13 6.35 10.59
N LYS A 181 -19.45 6.61 10.67
CA LYS A 181 -20.11 7.03 11.91
C LYS A 181 -20.00 5.95 13.00
N LYS A 182 -20.10 4.68 12.64
CA LYS A 182 -19.91 3.55 13.57
C LYS A 182 -18.48 3.54 14.12
N ARG A 183 -17.47 3.73 13.26
CA ARG A 183 -16.05 3.78 13.66
C ARG A 183 -15.76 4.95 14.59
N ILE A 184 -16.30 6.14 14.31
CA ILE A 184 -16.16 7.33 15.17
C ILE A 184 -16.75 7.06 16.56
N ARG A 185 -18.00 6.60 16.63
CA ARG A 185 -18.66 6.28 17.92
C ARG A 185 -17.91 5.22 18.70
N ARG A 186 -17.39 4.18 18.03
CA ARG A 186 -16.57 3.15 18.69
C ARG A 186 -15.29 3.74 19.27
N LYS A 187 -14.64 4.66 18.58
CA LYS A 187 -13.44 5.34 19.07
C LYS A 187 -13.75 6.23 20.28
N GLU A 188 -14.76 7.09 20.18
CA GLU A 188 -15.20 7.95 21.28
C GLU A 188 -15.55 7.15 22.54
N ALA A 189 -16.23 6.01 22.36
CA ALA A 189 -16.52 5.10 23.47
C ALA A 189 -15.26 4.49 24.08
N MET A 190 -14.25 4.11 23.27
CA MET A 190 -12.97 3.60 23.80
C MET A 190 -12.19 4.68 24.54
N ASP A 191 -12.15 5.90 24.01
CA ASP A 191 -11.43 7.04 24.60
C ASP A 191 -12.10 7.53 25.89
N ALA A 192 -13.41 7.30 26.08
CA ALA A 192 -14.13 7.66 27.30
C ALA A 192 -13.92 6.71 28.48
N ILE A 193 -13.36 5.51 28.24
CA ILE A 193 -13.14 4.46 29.25
C ILE A 193 -11.66 4.36 29.65
N GLY A 194 -10.75 4.93 28.86
CA GLY A 194 -9.30 4.97 29.10
C GLY A 194 -8.83 6.25 29.78
#